data_AF-A0A954QEA7-F1
#
_entry.id   AF-A0A954QEA7-F1
#
_cell.length_a   1.000
_cell.length_b   1.000
_cell.length_c   1.000
_cell.angle_alpha   90.00
_cell.angle_beta   90.00
_cell.angle_gamma   90.00
#
_symmetry.space_group_name_H-M   'P 1'
#
loop_
_entity.id
_entity.type
_entity.pdbx_description
1 polymer ?
#
loop_
_entity_poly.entity_id
_entity_poly.type
_entity_poly.pdbx_seq_one_letter_code
_entity_poly.pdbx_strand_id
1 'polypeptide(L)'
;MTQIEFDRCFRHHDDDIVVERDGPLYIVSQRDGNACPNWQDGGCKVYDQRPRECALFPHTLYVRLHHNVVSVRVHSDTKCPLKAQLISSQSEAAALANEFAREAFGDQARIRVGSETKWQRLGRVSRTLVSRVLGTLLR
;
A
#
# COMPACT_ATOMS: atom_id res chain seq x y z
N MET A 1 -3.15 -3.65 3.28
CA MET A 1 -4.45 -4.24 2.88
C MET A 1 -5.45 -4.27 4.04
N THR A 2 -6.74 -4.45 3.77
CA THR A 2 -7.79 -4.61 4.81
C THR A 2 -7.82 -6.06 5.35
N GLN A 3 -8.56 -6.30 6.44
CA GLN A 3 -8.77 -7.66 6.94
C GLN A 3 -9.46 -8.56 5.91
N ILE A 4 -10.48 -8.04 5.21
CA ILE A 4 -11.22 -8.81 4.19
C ILE A 4 -10.30 -9.22 3.05
N GLU A 5 -9.43 -8.31 2.60
CA GLU A 5 -8.42 -8.61 1.57
C GLU A 5 -7.41 -9.64 2.07
N PHE A 6 -6.94 -9.52 3.31
CA PHE A 6 -6.03 -10.47 3.92
C PHE A 6 -6.65 -11.88 4.00
N ASP A 7 -7.87 -11.98 4.54
CA ASP A 7 -8.56 -13.24 4.71
C ASP A 7 -8.81 -13.95 3.38
N ARG A 8 -9.14 -13.18 2.34
CA ARG A 8 -9.37 -13.71 0.99
C ARG A 8 -8.09 -14.15 0.29
N CYS A 9 -7.01 -13.38 0.40
CA CYS A 9 -5.83 -13.55 -0.46
C CYS A 9 -4.63 -14.19 0.23
N PHE A 10 -4.51 -14.14 1.56
CA PHE A 10 -3.26 -14.47 2.25
C PHE A 10 -3.40 -15.35 3.50
N ARG A 11 -4.59 -15.51 4.08
CA ARG A 11 -4.78 -16.30 5.32
C ARG A 11 -4.33 -17.76 5.25
N HIS A 12 -4.22 -18.32 4.05
CA HIS A 12 -3.77 -19.70 3.86
C HIS A 12 -2.27 -19.82 3.56
N HIS A 13 -1.52 -18.72 3.68
CA HIS A 13 -0.09 -18.63 3.37
C HIS A 13 0.76 -18.25 4.58
N ASP A 14 0.29 -18.53 5.80
CA ASP A 14 0.94 -18.11 7.07
C ASP A 14 2.41 -18.54 7.18
N ASP A 15 2.77 -19.68 6.58
CA ASP A 15 4.15 -20.18 6.56
C ASP A 15 5.07 -19.33 5.64
N ASP A 16 4.55 -18.82 4.54
CA ASP A 16 5.30 -18.10 3.50
C ASP A 16 5.43 -16.59 3.77
N ILE A 17 4.58 -16.05 4.65
CA ILE A 17 4.44 -14.61 4.88
C ILE A 17 4.72 -14.20 6.31
N VAL A 18 5.06 -12.93 6.48
CA VAL A 18 5.08 -12.21 7.75
C VAL A 18 3.95 -11.19 7.70
N VAL A 19 3.14 -11.16 8.76
CA VAL A 19 1.98 -10.28 8.88
C VAL A 19 2.20 -9.33 10.05
N GLU A 20 2.19 -8.03 9.77
CA GLU A 20 2.18 -6.97 10.76
C GLU A 20 0.83 -6.26 10.74
N ARG A 21 0.38 -5.80 11.92
CA ARG A 21 -0.83 -4.97 12.05
C ARG A 21 -0.45 -3.54 12.38
N ASP A 22 -1.00 -2.61 11.61
CA ASP A 22 -0.93 -1.17 11.85
C ASP A 22 -2.36 -0.61 11.93
N GLY A 23 -2.90 -0.55 13.14
CA GLY A 23 -4.31 -0.23 13.37
C GLY A 23 -5.25 -1.23 12.66
N PRO A 24 -6.16 -0.78 11.79
CA PRO A 24 -7.05 -1.66 11.02
C PRO A 24 -6.39 -2.26 9.77
N LEU A 25 -5.13 -1.91 9.50
CA LEU A 25 -4.42 -2.34 8.30
C LEU A 25 -3.55 -3.57 8.59
N TYR A 26 -3.50 -4.45 7.59
CA TYR A 26 -2.59 -5.57 7.50
C TYR A 26 -1.46 -5.22 6.53
N ILE A 27 -0.22 -5.40 7.00
CA ILE A 27 0.99 -5.27 6.20
C ILE A 27 1.52 -6.69 6.02
N VAL A 28 1.53 -7.17 4.78
CA VAL A 28 2.00 -8.51 4.43
C VAL A 28 3.33 -8.40 3.71
N SER A 29 4.34 -9.08 4.24
CA SER A 29 5.67 -9.20 3.64
C SER A 29 5.99 -10.68 3.42
N GLN A 30 6.86 -10.99 2.46
CA GLN A 30 7.38 -12.35 2.32
C GLN A 30 8.40 -12.63 3.41
N ARG A 31 8.40 -13.85 3.95
CA ARG A 31 9.35 -14.25 5.01
C ARG A 31 10.78 -14.32 4.50
N ASP A 32 10.98 -14.96 3.35
CA ASP A 32 12.32 -15.29 2.82
C ASP A 32 12.66 -14.51 1.52
N GLY A 33 11.90 -13.46 1.20
CA GLY A 33 12.07 -12.71 -0.06
C GLY A 33 11.67 -13.48 -1.33
N ASN A 34 10.88 -14.53 -1.15
CA ASN A 34 10.62 -15.63 -2.09
C ASN A 34 9.47 -15.44 -3.10
N ALA A 35 9.31 -14.36 -3.85
CA ALA A 35 8.10 -14.19 -4.69
C ALA A 35 6.75 -14.34 -3.92
N CYS A 36 5.68 -13.79 -4.50
CA CYS A 36 4.38 -13.80 -3.81
C CYS A 36 3.84 -15.24 -3.77
N PRO A 37 3.28 -15.75 -2.66
CA PRO A 37 2.73 -17.10 -2.62
C PRO A 37 1.51 -17.29 -3.56
N ASN A 38 0.87 -16.18 -3.94
CA ASN A 38 -0.16 -16.16 -4.98
C ASN A 38 0.41 -16.16 -6.42
N TRP A 39 1.72 -16.03 -6.59
CA TRP A 39 2.40 -16.09 -7.87
C TRP A 39 2.78 -17.54 -8.17
N GLN A 40 1.97 -18.20 -8.99
CA GLN A 40 2.12 -19.62 -9.32
C GLN A 40 2.00 -19.80 -10.84
N ASP A 41 2.80 -20.69 -11.41
CA ASP A 41 2.79 -21.02 -12.84
C ASP A 41 2.95 -19.80 -13.77
N GLY A 42 3.73 -18.79 -13.34
CA GLY A 42 3.99 -17.59 -14.12
C GLY A 42 2.90 -16.51 -14.06
N GLY A 43 1.94 -16.62 -13.14
CA GLY A 43 0.89 -15.60 -12.96
C GLY A 43 0.35 -15.50 -11.54
N CYS A 44 -0.44 -14.45 -11.28
CA CYS A 44 -1.12 -14.28 -10.00
C CYS A 44 -2.46 -15.05 -10.00
N LYS A 45 -2.60 -16.09 -9.17
CA LYS A 45 -3.82 -16.91 -9.09
C LYS A 45 -5.04 -16.14 -8.61
N VAL A 46 -4.82 -15.08 -7.82
CA VAL A 46 -5.88 -14.19 -7.33
C VAL A 46 -5.95 -12.90 -8.12
N TYR A 47 -5.47 -12.85 -9.38
CA TYR A 47 -5.34 -11.58 -10.11
C TYR A 47 -6.65 -10.77 -10.15
N ASP A 48 -7.78 -11.39 -10.47
CA ASP A 48 -9.07 -10.69 -10.56
C ASP A 48 -9.62 -10.26 -9.19
N GLN A 49 -9.15 -10.89 -8.11
CA GLN A 49 -9.56 -10.61 -6.73
C GLN A 49 -8.44 -10.00 -5.88
N ARG A 50 -7.37 -9.55 -6.56
CA ARG A 50 -6.13 -9.11 -5.92
C ARG A 50 -6.43 -7.97 -4.95
N PRO A 51 -5.66 -7.81 -3.86
CA PRO A 51 -5.84 -6.70 -2.95
C PRO A 51 -5.81 -5.37 -3.71
N ARG A 52 -6.55 -4.35 -3.24
CA ARG A 52 -6.60 -3.04 -3.91
C ARG A 52 -5.23 -2.40 -4.05
N GLU A 53 -4.34 -2.64 -3.11
CA GLU A 53 -2.94 -2.21 -3.21
C GLU A 53 -2.22 -2.80 -4.44
N CYS A 54 -2.44 -4.09 -4.74
CA CYS A 54 -1.92 -4.72 -5.95
C CYS A 54 -2.65 -4.25 -7.21
N ALA A 55 -3.97 -3.98 -7.11
CA ALA A 55 -4.77 -3.43 -8.20
C ALA A 55 -4.37 -2.00 -8.58
N LEU A 56 -3.83 -1.25 -7.61
CA LEU A 56 -3.36 0.11 -7.80
C LEU A 56 -2.02 0.19 -8.51
N PHE A 57 -1.30 -0.91 -8.74
CA PHE A 57 -0.05 -0.89 -9.48
C PHE A 57 -0.22 -0.16 -10.83
N PRO A 58 0.66 0.78 -11.21
CA PRO A 58 1.97 1.13 -10.64
C PRO A 58 1.93 2.17 -9.50
N HIS A 59 0.75 2.57 -9.04
CA HIS A 59 0.60 3.40 -7.87
C HIS A 59 0.83 2.63 -6.56
N THR A 60 1.16 3.38 -5.52
CA THR A 60 1.31 2.91 -4.15
C THR A 60 0.41 3.75 -3.27
N LEU A 61 -0.22 3.09 -2.29
CA LEU A 61 -1.01 3.73 -1.25
C LEU A 61 -0.11 4.17 -0.11
N TYR A 62 -0.44 5.33 0.43
CA TYR A 62 0.16 5.81 1.66
C TYR A 62 -0.92 6.35 2.58
N VAL A 63 -1.07 5.71 3.72
CA VAL A 63 -2.07 6.06 4.71
C VAL A 63 -1.40 6.82 5.85
N ARG A 64 -2.02 7.91 6.30
CA ARG A 64 -1.68 8.60 7.54
C ARG A 64 -2.93 8.87 8.35
N LEU A 65 -2.86 8.52 9.62
CA LEU A 65 -3.84 8.95 10.61
C LEU A 65 -3.32 10.22 11.31
N HIS A 66 -4.04 11.32 11.19
CA HIS A 66 -3.78 12.54 11.94
C HIS A 66 -5.03 12.97 12.69
N HIS A 67 -4.99 12.90 14.02
CA HIS A 67 -6.13 13.09 14.90
C HIS A 67 -7.30 12.16 14.50
N ASN A 68 -8.33 12.73 13.90
CA ASN A 68 -9.55 12.06 13.45
C ASN A 68 -9.71 12.06 11.92
N VAL A 69 -8.65 12.37 11.17
CA VAL A 69 -8.65 12.40 9.71
C VAL A 69 -7.73 11.32 9.18
N VAL A 70 -8.30 10.44 8.34
CA VAL A 70 -7.56 9.44 7.58
C VAL A 70 -7.18 10.08 6.26
N SER A 71 -5.89 10.37 6.07
CA SER A 71 -5.36 10.83 4.79
C SER A 71 -4.82 9.63 4.03
N VAL A 72 -5.43 9.33 2.88
CA VAL A 72 -4.93 8.32 1.95
C VAL A 72 -4.37 9.03 0.74
N ARG A 73 -3.11 8.77 0.44
CA ARG A 73 -2.44 9.34 -0.73
C ARG A 73 -2.06 8.26 -1.70
N VAL A 74 -2.26 8.58 -2.97
CA VAL A 74 -1.82 7.75 -4.08
C VAL A 74 -0.61 8.44 -4.70
N HIS A 75 0.51 7.72 -4.80
CA HIS A 75 1.69 8.19 -5.52
C HIS A 75 2.19 7.11 -6.46
N SER A 76 2.92 7.53 -7.49
CA SER A 76 3.47 6.62 -8.49
C SER A 76 4.98 6.76 -8.49
N ASP A 77 5.63 6.26 -7.45
CA ASP A 77 7.10 6.30 -7.31
C ASP A 77 7.75 4.94 -7.58
N THR A 78 7.10 4.14 -8.42
CA THR A 78 7.74 2.94 -8.95
C THR A 78 8.80 3.31 -10.01
N LYS A 79 9.88 2.52 -10.04
CA LYS A 79 10.90 2.53 -11.09
C LYS A 79 10.52 1.65 -12.29
N CYS A 80 9.27 1.18 -12.36
CA CYS A 80 8.81 0.33 -13.45
C CYS A 80 8.99 1.03 -14.82
N PRO A 81 9.73 0.44 -15.77
CA PRO A 81 9.93 1.04 -17.10
C PRO A 81 8.66 1.06 -17.94
N LEU A 82 7.72 0.13 -17.68
CA LEU A 82 6.42 0.06 -18.37
C LEU A 82 5.32 0.90 -17.72
N LYS A 83 5.67 1.68 -16.69
CA LYS A 83 4.72 2.46 -15.89
C LYS A 83 3.77 3.31 -16.72
N ALA A 84 4.25 3.99 -17.77
CA ALA A 84 3.39 4.83 -18.63
C ALA A 84 2.24 4.05 -19.29
N GLN A 85 2.44 2.76 -19.55
CA GLN A 85 1.45 1.87 -20.17
C GLN A 85 0.50 1.24 -19.14
N LEU A 86 0.88 1.24 -17.86
CA LEU A 86 0.17 0.58 -16.77
C LEU A 86 -0.52 1.57 -15.82
N ILE A 87 -0.27 2.88 -15.96
CA ILE A 87 -0.92 3.92 -15.15
C ILE A 87 -2.42 3.92 -15.46
N SER A 88 -3.21 3.52 -14.47
CA SER A 88 -4.64 3.83 -14.41
C SER A 88 -4.86 5.34 -14.32
N SER A 89 -6.03 5.83 -14.70
CA SER A 89 -6.36 7.25 -14.52
C SER A 89 -6.25 7.67 -13.05
N GLN A 90 -5.92 8.94 -12.78
CA GLN A 90 -5.89 9.44 -11.40
C GLN A 90 -7.25 9.30 -10.70
N SER A 91 -8.35 9.39 -11.45
CA SER A 91 -9.70 9.18 -10.94
C SER A 91 -9.94 7.74 -10.49
N GLU A 92 -9.52 6.75 -11.28
CA GLU A 92 -9.64 5.33 -10.89
C GLU A 92 -8.79 5.04 -9.65
N ALA A 93 -7.56 5.54 -9.62
CA ALA A 93 -6.68 5.33 -8.49
C ALA A 93 -7.22 6.00 -7.21
N ALA A 94 -7.82 7.19 -7.33
CA ALA A 94 -8.48 7.86 -6.22
C ALA A 94 -9.75 7.14 -5.74
N ALA A 95 -10.55 6.59 -6.66
CA ALA A 95 -11.73 5.81 -6.33
C ALA A 95 -11.35 4.55 -5.54
N LEU A 96 -10.38 3.77 -6.04
CA LEU A 96 -9.86 2.59 -5.35
C LEU A 96 -9.28 2.93 -3.97
N ALA A 97 -8.54 4.04 -3.86
CA ALA A 97 -8.00 4.50 -2.58
C ALA A 97 -9.10 4.90 -1.59
N ASN A 98 -10.19 5.50 -2.06
CA ASN A 98 -11.34 5.86 -1.23
C ASN A 98 -12.09 4.60 -0.75
N GLU A 99 -12.36 3.65 -1.64
CA GLU A 99 -12.98 2.36 -1.29
C GLU A 99 -12.15 1.61 -0.25
N PHE A 100 -10.84 1.53 -0.47
CA PHE A 100 -9.90 0.97 0.49
C PHE A 100 -10.01 1.65 1.87
N ALA A 101 -10.01 2.99 1.89
CA ALA A 101 -10.09 3.75 3.13
C ALA A 101 -11.41 3.53 3.88
N ARG A 102 -12.53 3.45 3.15
CA ARG A 102 -13.86 3.20 3.71
C ARG A 102 -13.96 1.81 4.31
N GLU A 103 -13.45 0.79 3.62
CA GLU A 103 -13.46 -0.58 4.14
C GLU A 103 -12.54 -0.74 5.36
N ALA A 104 -11.37 -0.08 5.36
CA ALA A 104 -10.43 -0.16 6.46
C ALA A 104 -10.86 0.62 7.71
N PHE A 105 -11.39 1.84 7.55
CA PHE A 105 -11.61 2.78 8.66
C PHE A 105 -13.10 3.05 8.95
N GLY A 106 -14.00 2.49 8.14
CA GLY A 106 -15.45 2.64 8.27
C GLY A 106 -16.02 3.87 7.57
N ASP A 107 -17.33 3.83 7.32
CA ASP A 107 -18.06 4.87 6.57
C ASP A 107 -18.16 6.21 7.32
N GLN A 108 -18.01 6.20 8.64
CA GLN A 108 -18.06 7.41 9.47
C GLN A 108 -16.71 8.12 9.59
N ALA A 109 -15.61 7.51 9.11
CA ALA A 109 -14.30 8.13 9.17
C ALA A 109 -14.22 9.37 8.26
N ARG A 110 -13.51 10.41 8.74
CA ARG A 110 -13.22 11.60 7.92
C ARG A 110 -12.04 11.28 7.00
N ILE A 111 -12.35 10.81 5.80
CA ILE A 111 -11.35 10.40 4.81
C ILE A 111 -11.02 11.55 3.86
N ARG A 112 -9.73 11.75 3.60
CA ARG A 112 -9.21 12.64 2.56
C ARG A 112 -8.32 11.85 1.61
N VAL A 113 -8.78 11.68 0.38
CA VAL A 113 -8.01 11.06 -0.70
C VAL A 113 -7.38 12.14 -1.58
N GLY A 114 -6.12 11.95 -1.95
CA GLY A 114 -5.46 12.85 -2.90
C GLY A 114 -4.22 12.27 -3.55
N SER A 115 -3.85 12.84 -4.68
CA SER A 115 -2.59 12.56 -5.38
C SER A 115 -1.44 13.28 -4.67
N GLU A 116 -0.31 12.61 -4.46
CA GLU A 116 0.85 13.26 -3.85
C GLU A 116 1.49 14.26 -4.82
N THR A 117 1.67 15.51 -4.39
CA THR A 117 2.30 16.54 -5.22
C THR A 117 3.84 16.39 -5.24
N LYS A 118 4.51 16.85 -6.30
CA LYS A 118 5.99 16.75 -6.46
C LYS A 118 6.76 17.30 -5.25
N TRP A 119 6.26 18.33 -4.58
CA TRP A 119 6.87 18.93 -3.38
C TRP A 119 6.74 18.07 -2.13
N GLN A 120 5.62 17.38 -1.96
CA GLN A 120 5.42 16.44 -0.86
C GLN A 120 6.31 15.20 -1.00
N ARG A 121 6.59 14.81 -2.26
CA ARG A 121 7.53 13.75 -2.63
C ARG A 121 8.96 14.04 -2.17
N LEU A 122 9.44 15.27 -2.35
CA LEU A 122 10.77 15.72 -1.90
C LEU A 122 10.90 15.73 -0.37
N GLY A 123 9.86 16.14 0.35
CA GLY A 123 9.85 16.12 1.82
C GLY A 123 9.90 14.71 2.45
N ARG A 124 9.61 13.65 1.67
CA ARG A 124 9.74 12.26 2.12
C ARG A 124 11.19 11.77 2.11
N VAL A 125 11.97 12.17 1.11
CA VAL A 125 13.39 11.79 0.98
C VAL A 125 14.22 12.33 2.14
N SER A 126 13.93 13.54 2.62
CA SER A 126 14.64 14.14 3.75
C SER A 126 14.36 13.44 5.08
N ARG A 127 13.14 12.95 5.32
CA ARG A 127 12.81 12.23 6.57
C ARG A 127 13.43 10.84 6.65
N THR A 128 13.52 10.10 5.54
CA THR A 128 14.18 8.78 5.51
C THR A 128 15.69 8.88 5.74
N LEU A 129 16.31 9.99 5.32
CA LEU A 129 17.72 10.28 5.62
C LEU A 129 17.92 10.62 7.10
N VAL A 130 17.04 11.45 7.68
CA VAL A 130 17.13 11.85 9.10
C VAL A 130 16.90 10.65 10.03
N SER A 131 15.97 9.74 9.73
CA SER A 131 15.76 8.53 10.55
C SER A 131 16.92 7.54 10.48
N ARG A 132 17.67 7.50 9.36
CA ARG A 132 18.90 6.69 9.25
C ARG A 132 20.08 7.32 9.98
N VAL A 133 20.22 8.64 9.94
CA VAL A 133 21.31 9.35 10.64
C VAL A 133 21.10 9.32 12.15
N LEU A 134 19.88 9.53 12.65
CA LEU A 134 19.58 9.43 14.10
C LEU A 134 19.63 7.99 14.63
N GLY A 135 19.25 6.98 13.85
CA GLY A 135 19.40 5.57 14.25
C GLY A 135 20.85 5.09 14.35
N THR A 136 21.78 5.79 13.71
CA THR A 136 23.22 5.47 13.74
C THR A 136 23.97 6.24 14.84
N LEU A 137 23.43 7.37 15.30
CA LEU A 137 24.01 8.19 16.37
C LEU A 137 23.54 7.80 17.79
N LEU A 138 22.57 6.89 17.90
CA LEU A 138 22.01 6.39 19.18
C LEU A 138 22.38 4.91 19.44
N ARG A 139 23.44 4.40 18.81
CA ARG A 139 24.05 3.10 19.13
C ARG A 139 25.46 3.29 19.65
#